data_AF-A0A7S3B7Y5-F1
#
_entry.id   AF-A0A7S3B7Y5-F1
#
_cell.length_a   1.000
_cell.length_b   1.000
_cell.length_c   1.000
_cell.angle_alpha   90.00
_cell.angle_beta   90.00
_cell.angle_gamma   90.00
#
_symmetry.space_group_name_H-M   'P 1'
#
loop_
_entity.id
_entity.type
_entity.pdbx_description
1 polymer ?
#
loop_
_entity_poly.entity_id
_entity_poly.type
_entity_poly.pdbx_seq_one_letter_code
_entity_poly.pdbx_strand_id
1 'polypeptide(L)'
;GTKRRMVVSTLAEAEFLADGGFDDILYAVPLSPDKLPHALALNEKLDAFHVLLDHEVQVAALIDGIPDGSKPLSVYVAVDCGYHRDGVDPEDEASVELIKRLDGAATTIFAGIYTHAGHSYDAPDADAVRRIAEQER
;
A
#
# COMPACT_ATOMS: atom_id res chain seq x y z
N GLY A 1 10.76 15.74 -5.57
CA GLY A 1 11.39 15.37 -6.85
C GLY A 1 10.59 15.82 -8.07
N THR A 2 11.19 15.88 -9.27
CA THR A 2 10.49 16.30 -10.52
C THR A 2 9.89 15.13 -11.32
N LYS A 3 10.43 13.92 -11.14
CA LYS A 3 9.86 12.69 -11.66
C LYS A 3 8.96 12.09 -10.59
N ARG A 4 7.73 11.72 -10.93
CA ARG A 4 6.69 11.39 -9.94
C ARG A 4 5.92 10.14 -10.33
N ARG A 5 5.20 9.55 -9.36
CA ARG A 5 4.25 8.43 -9.53
C ARG A 5 4.96 7.15 -9.93
N MET A 6 5.74 6.64 -8.98
CA MET A 6 6.43 5.36 -9.12
C MET A 6 5.83 4.34 -8.15
N VAL A 7 5.74 3.09 -8.60
CA VAL A 7 5.44 1.95 -7.73
C VAL A 7 6.72 1.14 -7.59
N VAL A 8 7.08 0.82 -6.36
CA VAL A 8 8.28 0.05 -6.02
C VAL A 8 7.92 -1.18 -5.19
N SER A 9 8.79 -2.19 -5.28
CA SER A 9 8.64 -3.47 -4.60
C SER A 9 9.52 -3.60 -3.36
N THR A 10 10.47 -2.67 -3.16
CA THR A 10 11.34 -2.63 -1.98
C THR A 10 11.54 -1.20 -1.48
N LEU A 11 11.83 -1.06 -0.19
CA LEU A 11 12.24 0.24 0.37
C LEU A 11 13.61 0.69 -0.15
N ALA A 12 14.48 -0.24 -0.55
CA ALA A 12 15.75 0.09 -1.19
C ALA A 12 15.54 0.75 -2.57
N GLU A 13 14.56 0.27 -3.35
CA GLU A 13 14.15 0.92 -4.60
C GLU A 13 13.56 2.32 -4.34
N ALA A 14 12.73 2.46 -3.29
CA ALA A 14 12.18 3.75 -2.89
C ALA A 14 13.30 4.74 -2.56
N GLU A 15 14.29 4.33 -1.75
CA GLU A 15 15.43 5.14 -1.38
C GLU A 15 16.29 5.53 -2.59
N PHE A 16 16.61 4.57 -3.45
CA PHE A 16 17.36 4.81 -4.68
C PHE A 16 16.66 5.82 -5.60
N LEU A 17 15.34 5.70 -5.78
CA LEU A 17 14.57 6.64 -6.58
C LEU A 17 14.48 8.02 -5.91
N ALA A 18 14.29 8.07 -4.59
CA ALA A 18 14.30 9.33 -3.84
C ALA A 18 15.62 10.09 -4.03
N ASP A 19 16.77 9.39 -3.93
CA ASP A 19 18.10 9.96 -4.21
C ASP A 19 18.28 10.37 -5.67
N GLY A 20 17.63 9.65 -6.59
CA GLY A 20 17.57 9.97 -8.01
C GLY A 20 16.66 11.16 -8.38
N GLY A 21 16.07 11.85 -7.39
CA GLY A 21 15.20 13.00 -7.59
C GLY A 21 13.76 12.65 -7.97
N PHE A 22 13.32 11.42 -7.70
CA PHE A 22 11.92 11.03 -7.79
C PHE A 22 11.14 11.43 -6.54
N ASP A 23 9.81 11.45 -6.66
CA ASP A 23 8.85 11.70 -5.59
C ASP A 23 7.56 10.92 -5.86
N ASP A 24 6.56 11.01 -4.98
CA ASP A 24 5.26 10.37 -5.16
C ASP A 24 5.45 8.88 -5.46
N ILE A 25 5.93 8.18 -4.43
CA ILE A 25 6.36 6.78 -4.50
C ILE A 25 5.45 5.92 -3.63
N LEU A 26 4.87 4.88 -4.23
CA LEU A 26 4.12 3.84 -3.53
C LEU A 26 4.99 2.59 -3.36
N TYR A 27 5.25 2.20 -2.12
CA TYR A 27 5.77 0.88 -1.78
C TYR A 27 4.62 -0.14 -1.77
N ALA A 28 4.47 -0.87 -2.88
CA ALA A 28 3.34 -1.79 -3.13
C ALA A 28 3.61 -3.22 -2.64
N VAL A 29 4.08 -3.33 -1.40
CA VAL A 29 4.19 -4.60 -0.66
C VAL A 29 3.73 -4.33 0.77
N PRO A 30 2.91 -5.20 1.40
CA PRO A 30 2.46 -5.00 2.77
C PRO A 30 3.61 -4.64 3.72
N LEU A 31 3.48 -3.52 4.43
CA LEU A 31 4.53 -2.99 5.29
C LEU A 31 4.60 -3.82 6.57
N SER A 32 5.72 -4.52 6.74
CA SER A 32 6.00 -5.22 7.99
C SER A 32 6.44 -4.24 9.10
N PRO A 33 6.05 -4.47 10.37
CA PRO A 33 6.32 -3.53 11.46
C PRO A 33 7.80 -3.19 11.67
N ASP A 34 8.71 -4.14 11.42
CA ASP A 34 10.16 -3.95 11.52
C ASP A 34 10.72 -2.92 10.52
N LYS A 35 9.99 -2.64 9.44
CA LYS A 35 10.36 -1.68 8.40
C LYS A 35 9.81 -0.27 8.64
N LEU A 36 8.97 -0.07 9.66
CA LEU A 36 8.35 1.22 9.95
C LEU A 36 9.38 2.36 10.09
N PRO A 37 10.53 2.20 10.78
CA PRO A 37 11.51 3.28 10.87
C PRO A 37 12.06 3.73 9.50
N HIS A 38 12.26 2.79 8.57
CA HIS A 38 12.73 3.10 7.22
C HIS A 38 11.62 3.79 6.40
N ALA A 39 10.38 3.31 6.51
CA ALA A 39 9.24 3.95 5.86
C ALA A 39 9.03 5.39 6.35
N LEU A 40 9.20 5.66 7.65
CA LEU A 40 9.11 7.02 8.21
C LEU A 40 10.24 7.93 7.72
N ALA A 41 11.47 7.43 7.62
CA ALA A 41 12.57 8.21 7.05
C ALA A 41 12.29 8.62 5.60
N LEU A 42 11.70 7.73 4.79
CA LEU A 42 11.27 8.03 3.42
C LEU A 42 10.09 9.03 3.39
N ASN A 43 9.14 8.89 4.32
CA ASN A 43 7.99 9.80 4.43
C ASN A 43 8.41 11.24 4.74
N GLU A 44 9.39 11.42 5.63
CA GLU A 44 9.96 12.74 5.95
C GLU A 44 10.79 13.32 4.79
N LYS A 45 11.47 12.46 4.02
CA LYS A 45 12.34 12.87 2.91
C LYS A 45 11.57 13.27 1.65
N LEU A 46 10.48 12.58 1.35
CA LEU A 46 9.68 12.76 0.13
C LEU A 46 8.49 13.68 0.39
N ASP A 47 8.05 14.44 -0.62
CA ASP A 47 6.79 15.19 -0.49
C ASP A 47 5.61 14.22 -0.36
N ALA A 48 5.60 13.15 -1.17
CA ALA A 48 4.61 12.09 -1.15
C ALA A 48 5.27 10.69 -1.13
N PHE A 49 5.01 9.95 -0.07
CA PHE A 49 5.39 8.54 0.08
C PHE A 49 4.20 7.76 0.62
N HIS A 50 3.94 6.60 0.02
CA HIS A 50 2.77 5.79 0.31
C HIS A 50 3.21 4.36 0.63
N VAL A 51 2.52 3.73 1.59
CA VAL A 51 2.73 2.33 1.95
C VAL A 51 1.45 1.52 1.77
N LEU A 52 1.61 0.21 1.64
CA LEU A 52 0.51 -0.73 1.53
C LEU A 52 0.32 -1.48 2.86
N LEU A 53 -0.92 -1.69 3.28
CA LEU A 53 -1.29 -2.56 4.40
C LEU A 53 -2.42 -3.49 3.99
N ASP A 54 -2.49 -4.66 4.61
CA ASP A 54 -3.56 -5.65 4.36
C ASP A 54 -3.96 -6.47 5.59
N HIS A 55 -3.50 -6.07 6.79
CA HIS A 55 -3.76 -6.86 7.99
C HIS A 55 -3.80 -6.00 9.25
N GLU A 56 -4.71 -6.34 10.17
CA GLU A 56 -4.97 -5.59 11.40
C GLU A 56 -3.74 -5.43 12.29
N VAL A 57 -2.90 -6.47 12.38
CA VAL A 57 -1.63 -6.42 13.13
C VAL A 57 -0.69 -5.35 12.58
N GLN A 58 -0.66 -5.13 11.26
CA GLN A 58 0.19 -4.09 10.66
C GLN A 58 -0.38 -2.71 10.96
N VAL A 59 -1.71 -2.54 10.86
CA VAL A 59 -2.41 -1.30 11.19
C VAL A 59 -2.19 -0.90 12.64
N ALA A 60 -2.35 -1.84 13.58
CA ALA A 60 -2.11 -1.59 14.99
C ALA A 60 -0.66 -1.17 15.25
N ALA A 61 0.30 -1.93 14.75
CA ALA A 61 1.72 -1.64 14.94
C ALA A 61 2.15 -0.29 14.31
N LEU A 62 1.53 0.08 13.19
CA LEU A 62 1.79 1.35 12.53
C LEU A 62 1.21 2.52 13.34
N ILE A 63 -0.06 2.45 13.73
CA ILE A 63 -0.70 3.53 14.51
C ILE A 63 0.05 3.77 15.83
N ASP A 64 0.42 2.68 16.52
CA ASP A 64 1.12 2.76 17.81
C ASP A 64 2.62 3.13 17.65
N GLY A 65 3.20 2.86 16.48
CA GLY A 65 4.63 3.02 16.22
C GLY A 65 5.03 4.38 15.65
N ILE A 66 4.07 5.18 15.16
CA ILE A 66 4.34 6.53 14.64
C ILE A 66 4.33 7.53 15.81
N PRO A 67 5.43 8.26 16.06
CA PRO A 67 5.48 9.25 17.14
C PRO A 67 4.50 10.40 16.92
N ASP A 68 3.91 10.90 18.01
CA ASP A 68 3.04 12.08 17.99
C ASP A 68 3.71 13.27 17.32
N GLY A 69 2.97 13.94 16.43
CA GLY A 69 3.45 15.11 15.69
C GLY A 69 4.34 14.81 14.48
N SER A 70 4.60 13.53 14.18
CA SER A 70 5.24 13.13 12.91
C SER A 70 4.36 13.48 11.71
N LYS A 71 4.96 13.60 10.51
CA LYS A 71 4.18 13.67 9.27
C LYS A 71 3.29 12.41 9.17
N PRO A 72 1.96 12.56 8.99
CA PRO A 72 1.09 11.41 8.83
C PRO A 72 1.54 10.53 7.65
N LEU A 73 1.51 9.21 7.84
CA LEU A 73 1.90 8.27 6.80
C LEU A 73 0.72 8.00 5.87
N SER A 74 0.93 8.14 4.57
CA SER A 74 -0.11 7.85 3.59
C SER A 74 -0.21 6.35 3.33
N VAL A 75 -1.41 5.79 3.45
CA VAL A 75 -1.64 4.34 3.42
C VAL A 75 -2.66 3.97 2.36
N TYR A 76 -2.30 3.01 1.52
CA TYR A 76 -3.24 2.25 0.70
C TYR A 76 -3.55 0.92 1.36
N VAL A 77 -4.80 0.46 1.27
CA VAL A 77 -5.17 -0.89 1.68
C VAL A 77 -5.17 -1.81 0.45
N ALA A 78 -4.39 -2.89 0.51
CA ALA A 78 -4.46 -3.92 -0.52
C ALA A 78 -5.75 -4.72 -0.39
N VAL A 79 -6.39 -4.99 -1.52
CA VAL A 79 -7.64 -5.76 -1.62
C VAL A 79 -7.40 -6.95 -2.54
N ASP A 80 -7.71 -8.15 -2.07
CA ASP A 80 -7.66 -9.36 -2.88
C ASP A 80 -8.93 -9.47 -3.74
N CYS A 81 -8.77 -9.30 -5.05
CA CYS A 81 -9.86 -9.45 -6.02
C CYS A 81 -9.83 -10.82 -6.73
N GLY A 82 -9.04 -11.78 -6.25
CA GLY A 82 -8.95 -13.14 -6.80
C GLY A 82 -7.53 -13.63 -7.09
N TYR A 83 -6.51 -12.82 -6.80
CA TYR A 83 -5.12 -13.28 -6.96
C TYR A 83 -4.66 -14.17 -5.79
N HIS A 84 -5.25 -14.01 -4.60
CA HIS A 84 -5.00 -14.85 -3.43
C HIS A 84 -3.54 -14.87 -2.97
N ARG A 85 -2.84 -13.75 -3.16
CA ARG A 85 -1.44 -13.58 -2.73
C ARG A 85 -1.33 -12.68 -1.50
N ASP A 86 -1.97 -11.52 -1.54
CA ASP A 86 -1.94 -10.44 -0.57
C ASP A 86 -3.22 -9.60 -0.72
N GLY A 87 -3.58 -8.86 0.33
CA GLY A 87 -4.79 -8.06 0.38
C GLY A 87 -5.89 -8.60 1.30
N VAL A 88 -6.70 -7.67 1.80
CA VAL A 88 -7.89 -7.98 2.59
C VAL A 88 -9.02 -8.50 1.68
N ASP A 89 -9.92 -9.29 2.26
CA ASP A 89 -11.14 -9.73 1.57
C ASP A 89 -12.13 -8.54 1.46
N PRO A 90 -12.54 -8.12 0.24
CA PRO A 90 -13.48 -7.01 0.07
C PRO A 90 -14.88 -7.29 0.63
N GLU A 91 -15.24 -8.55 0.86
CA GLU A 91 -16.55 -8.94 1.42
C GLU A 91 -16.55 -9.04 2.96
N ASP A 92 -15.38 -9.01 3.60
CA ASP A 92 -15.26 -9.08 5.05
C ASP A 92 -15.49 -7.71 5.71
N GLU A 93 -16.40 -7.66 6.69
CA GLU A 93 -16.64 -6.47 7.51
C GLU A 93 -15.36 -6.00 8.24
N ALA A 94 -14.46 -6.93 8.58
CA ALA A 94 -13.18 -6.61 9.20
C ALA A 94 -12.30 -5.71 8.31
N SER A 95 -12.41 -5.83 6.99
CA SER A 95 -11.70 -4.97 6.03
C SER A 95 -12.17 -3.52 6.11
N VAL A 96 -13.46 -3.32 6.30
CA VAL A 96 -14.05 -1.99 6.49
C VAL A 96 -13.63 -1.39 7.83
N GLU A 97 -13.63 -2.19 8.90
CA GLU A 97 -13.18 -1.74 10.22
C GLU A 97 -11.68 -1.37 10.22
N LEU A 98 -10.85 -2.13 9.50
CA LEU A 98 -9.44 -1.81 9.30
C LEU A 98 -9.26 -0.43 8.63
N ILE A 99 -10.02 -0.15 7.56
CA ILE A 99 -9.99 1.17 6.88
C ILE A 99 -10.45 2.29 7.82
N LYS A 100 -11.55 2.08 8.57
CA LYS A 100 -12.04 3.07 9.55
C LYS A 100 -10.99 3.39 10.61
N ARG A 101 -10.24 2.38 11.07
CA ARG A 101 -9.17 2.56 12.04
C ARG A 101 -8.04 3.42 11.49
N LEU A 102 -7.67 3.23 10.22
CA LEU A 102 -6.68 4.06 9.51
C LEU A 102 -7.17 5.49 9.27
N ASP A 103 -8.43 5.67 8.87
CA ASP A 103 -9.00 7.00 8.60
C ASP A 103 -9.18 7.82 9.88
N GLY A 104 -9.48 7.17 11.01
CA GLY A 104 -9.67 7.81 12.31
C GLY A 104 -8.37 8.16 13.05
N ALA A 105 -7.21 7.66 12.62
CA ALA A 105 -5.94 7.89 13.30
C ALA A 105 -5.20 9.13 12.76
N ALA A 106 -4.77 10.01 13.67
CA ALA A 106 -4.05 11.24 13.31
C ALA A 106 -2.66 10.97 12.68
N THR A 107 -2.11 9.78 12.90
CA THR A 107 -0.80 9.35 12.41
C THR A 107 -0.84 8.79 10.98
N THR A 108 -2.03 8.64 10.39
CA THR A 108 -2.22 8.07 9.05
C THR A 108 -3.13 8.92 8.18
N ILE A 109 -3.01 8.73 6.87
CA ILE A 109 -3.96 9.24 5.87
C ILE A 109 -4.36 8.05 5.00
N PHE A 110 -5.64 7.69 5.04
CA PHE A 110 -6.18 6.69 4.12
C PHE A 110 -6.22 7.28 2.70
N ALA A 111 -5.37 6.76 1.82
CA ALA A 111 -5.18 7.27 0.45
C ALA A 111 -6.03 6.54 -0.59
N GLY A 112 -6.50 5.34 -0.27
CA GLY A 112 -7.35 4.53 -1.14
C GLY A 112 -7.05 3.04 -1.04
N ILE A 113 -7.53 2.31 -2.04
CA ILE A 113 -7.33 0.86 -2.17
C ILE A 113 -6.40 0.55 -3.34
N TYR A 114 -5.76 -0.61 -3.30
CA TYR A 114 -4.89 -1.13 -4.35
C TYR A 114 -5.18 -2.61 -4.57
N THR A 115 -5.21 -3.07 -5.81
CA THR A 115 -5.30 -4.50 -6.13
C THR A 115 -4.35 -4.84 -7.27
N HIS A 116 -3.94 -6.11 -7.36
CA HIS A 116 -3.08 -6.60 -8.41
C HIS A 116 -3.62 -7.90 -9.01
N ALA A 117 -4.11 -7.82 -10.25
CA ALA A 117 -4.61 -8.92 -11.04
C ALA A 117 -3.49 -9.86 -11.56
N GLY A 118 -2.59 -10.33 -10.69
CA GLY A 118 -1.44 -11.14 -11.09
C GLY A 118 -1.82 -12.49 -11.70
N HIS A 119 -2.97 -13.03 -11.34
CA HIS A 119 -3.51 -14.28 -11.92
C HIS A 119 -3.90 -14.12 -13.40
N SER A 120 -4.00 -12.90 -13.92
CA SER A 120 -4.20 -12.67 -15.36
C SER A 120 -3.02 -13.11 -16.24
N TYR A 121 -1.81 -13.26 -15.67
CA TYR A 121 -0.65 -13.73 -16.43
C TYR A 121 -0.75 -15.19 -16.88
N ASP A 122 -1.53 -16.00 -16.16
CA ASP A 122 -1.78 -17.41 -16.49
C ASP A 122 -2.94 -17.59 -17.49
N ALA A 123 -3.58 -16.49 -17.91
CA ALA A 123 -4.67 -16.51 -18.86
C ALA A 123 -4.16 -16.93 -20.27
N PRO A 124 -4.77 -17.93 -20.91
CA PRO A 124 -4.29 -18.44 -22.20
C PRO A 124 -4.52 -17.49 -23.38
N ASP A 125 -5.45 -16.54 -23.24
CA ASP A 125 -5.87 -15.62 -24.30
C ASP A 125 -6.52 -14.35 -23.76
N ALA A 126 -6.78 -13.39 -24.65
CA ALA A 126 -7.40 -12.12 -24.31
C ALA A 126 -8.84 -12.25 -23.78
N ASP A 127 -9.58 -13.31 -24.16
CA ASP A 127 -10.94 -13.53 -23.65
C ASP A 127 -10.91 -14.01 -22.21
N ALA A 128 -9.92 -14.82 -21.83
CA ALA A 128 -9.67 -15.21 -20.45
C ALA A 128 -9.28 -13.99 -19.58
N VAL A 129 -8.42 -13.09 -20.08
CA VAL A 129 -8.10 -11.83 -19.38
C VAL A 129 -9.36 -10.98 -19.18
N ARG A 130 -10.23 -10.85 -20.19
CA ARG A 130 -11.51 -10.13 -20.04
C ARG A 130 -12.42 -10.77 -19.00
N ARG A 131 -12.50 -12.10 -18.94
CA ARG A 131 -13.29 -12.81 -17.92
C ARG A 131 -12.78 -12.54 -16.52
N ILE A 132 -11.46 -12.56 -16.32
CA ILE A 132 -10.82 -12.20 -15.04
C ILE A 132 -11.19 -10.77 -14.66
N ALA A 133 -11.02 -9.81 -15.58
CA ALA A 133 -11.35 -8.41 -15.31
C ALA A 133 -12.83 -8.18 -14.93
N GLU A 134 -13.77 -9.00 -15.42
CA GLU A 134 -15.18 -8.94 -15.01
C GLU A 134 -15.45 -9.62 -13.66
N GLN A 135 -14.63 -10.61 -13.26
CA GLN A 135 -14.73 -11.27 -11.95
C GLN A 135 -14.21 -10.38 -10.82
N GLU A 136 -13.27 -9.48 -11.10
CA GLU A 136 -12.67 -8.56 -10.11
C GLU A 136 -13.54 -7.31 -9.80
N ARG A 137 -14.75 -7.18 -10.40
CA ARG A 137 -15.59 -5.96 -10.34
C ARG A 137 -16.51 -5.86 -9.14
#